data_AF-A0A699XMC1-F1
#
_entry.id   AF-A0A699XMC1-F1
#
_cell.length_a   1.000
_cell.length_b   1.000
_cell.length_c   1.000
_cell.angle_alpha   90.00
_cell.angle_beta   90.00
_cell.angle_gamma   90.00
#
_symmetry.space_group_name_H-M   'P 1'
#
loop_
_entity.id
_entity.type
_entity.pdbx_description
1 polymer ?
#
loop_
_entity_poly.entity_id
_entity_poly.type
_entity_poly.pdbx_seq_one_letter_code
_entity_poly.pdbx_strand_id
1 'polypeptide(L)' 'PPKTGKHRYVFLVFAPRNGTAEPLHLSKPADRQHWGTGEEGGGVRAWAEGNGLVPVAANFVYAKNKKQ' A
#
# COMPACT_ATOMS: atom_id res chain seq x y z
N PRO A 1 -5.55 -7.15 14.03
CA PRO A 1 -5.02 -7.44 15.39
C PRO A 1 -6.12 -8.05 16.27
N PRO A 2 -5.82 -8.71 17.39
CA PRO A 2 -6.85 -9.13 18.36
C PRO A 2 -7.63 -7.91 18.86
N LYS A 3 -8.93 -8.07 19.15
CA LYS A 3 -9.80 -7.03 19.73
C LYS A 3 -9.98 -5.72 18.93
N THR A 4 -9.54 -5.63 17.67
CA THR A 4 -9.61 -4.39 16.86
C THR A 4 -10.68 -4.39 15.78
N GLY A 5 -11.68 -5.29 15.82
CA GLY A 5 -12.70 -5.35 14.77
C GLY A 5 -12.20 -5.92 13.43
N LYS A 6 -13.01 -5.77 12.37
CA LYS A 6 -12.62 -6.14 11.00
C LYS A 6 -11.63 -5.13 10.44
N HIS A 7 -10.61 -5.61 9.76
CA HIS A 7 -9.59 -4.81 9.10
C HIS A 7 -9.73 -4.98 7.58
N ARG A 8 -9.53 -3.91 6.82
CA ARG A 8 -9.53 -3.94 5.36
C ARG A 8 -8.15 -4.33 4.87
N TYR A 9 -8.09 -5.32 4.00
CA TYR A 9 -6.90 -5.70 3.24
C TYR A 9 -7.13 -5.22 1.82
N VAL A 10 -6.51 -4.10 1.48
CA VAL A 10 -6.69 -3.42 0.20
C VAL A 10 -5.57 -3.85 -0.74
N PHE A 11 -5.95 -4.31 -1.94
CA PHE A 11 -5.07 -4.63 -3.04
C PHE A 11 -5.15 -3.50 -4.06
N LEU A 12 -3.99 -3.01 -4.51
CA LEU A 12 -3.87 -1.92 -5.46
C LEU A 12 -3.03 -2.38 -6.65
N VAL A 13 -3.45 -1.99 -7.84
CA VAL A 13 -2.67 -2.15 -9.06
C VAL A 13 -2.20 -0.78 -9.50
N PHE A 14 -0.91 -0.67 -9.84
CA PHE A 14 -0.28 0.57 -10.28
C PHE A 14 0.25 0.42 -11.70
N ALA A 15 0.22 1.52 -12.44
CA ALA A 15 0.94 1.68 -13.69
C ALA A 15 2.03 2.76 -13.53
N PRO A 16 3.14 2.68 -14.27
CA PRO A 16 4.13 3.75 -14.28
C PRO A 16 3.54 4.99 -14.94
N ARG A 17 3.71 6.16 -14.31
CA ARG A 17 3.14 7.43 -14.78
C ARG A 17 3.66 7.83 -16.17
N ASN A 18 4.89 7.44 -16.51
CA ASN A 18 5.50 7.71 -17.81
C ASN A 18 5.09 6.71 -18.91
N GLY A 19 4.24 5.72 -18.60
CA GLY A 19 3.77 4.73 -19.57
C GLY A 19 4.82 3.72 -20.04
N THR A 20 5.98 3.62 -19.38
CA THR A 20 7.01 2.66 -19.78
C THR A 20 6.56 1.21 -19.63
N ALA A 21 7.06 0.34 -20.50
CA ALA A 21 6.96 -1.12 -20.37
C ALA A 21 8.26 -1.75 -19.84
N GLU A 22 9.31 -0.94 -19.66
CA GLU A 22 10.58 -1.40 -19.11
C GLU A 22 10.47 -1.79 -17.63
N PRO A 23 11.36 -2.66 -17.12
CA PRO A 23 11.41 -3.00 -15.71
C PRO A 23 11.51 -1.77 -14.80
N LEU A 24 10.72 -1.73 -13.73
CA LEU A 24 10.72 -0.64 -12.76
C LEU A 24 11.71 -0.90 -11.63
N HIS A 25 12.50 0.12 -11.27
CA HIS A 25 13.41 0.09 -10.12
C HIS A 25 12.77 0.74 -8.90
N LEU A 26 11.86 0.00 -8.26
CA LEU A 26 11.06 0.52 -7.15
C LEU A 26 11.81 0.50 -5.81
N SER A 27 11.61 1.53 -4.99
CA SER A 27 12.04 1.52 -3.59
C SER A 27 11.15 0.60 -2.74
N LYS A 28 11.69 0.06 -1.65
CA LYS A 28 10.90 -0.65 -0.65
C LYS A 28 10.45 0.34 0.44
N PRO A 29 9.24 0.19 1.01
CA PRO A 29 8.89 0.88 2.24
C PRO A 29 9.93 0.59 3.33
N ALA A 30 10.30 1.59 4.14
CA ALA A 30 11.36 1.43 5.13
C ALA A 30 10.95 0.55 6.32
N ASP A 31 9.66 0.57 6.67
CA ASP A 31 9.06 -0.32 7.67
C ASP A 31 7.62 -0.66 7.27
N ARG A 32 6.97 -1.60 7.97
CA ARG A 32 5.55 -1.94 7.79
C ARG A 32 4.63 -0.87 8.39
N GLN A 33 4.92 -0.42 9.60
CA GLN A 33 4.10 0.57 10.28
C GLN A 33 4.29 1.93 9.60
N HIS A 34 3.18 2.55 9.17
CA HIS A 34 3.18 3.82 8.42
C HIS A 34 4.10 3.84 7.19
N TRP A 35 4.47 2.67 6.69
CA TRP A 35 5.45 2.48 5.62
C TRP A 35 6.82 3.15 5.88
N GLY A 36 7.14 3.40 7.16
CA GLY A 36 8.37 4.08 7.59
C GLY A 36 8.39 5.60 7.37
N THR A 37 7.24 6.22 7.11
CA THR A 37 7.14 7.69 6.92
C THR A 37 7.23 8.49 8.23
N GLY A 38 6.99 7.86 9.38
CA GLY A 38 6.90 8.53 10.68
C GLY A 38 5.59 9.29 10.92
N GLU A 39 4.68 9.33 9.93
CA GLU A 39 3.41 10.05 10.01
C GLU A 39 2.22 9.07 10.15
N GLU A 40 1.26 9.41 11.03
CA GLU A 40 0.02 8.65 11.12
C GLU A 40 -0.77 8.75 9.80
N GLY A 41 -1.24 7.62 9.29
CA GLY A 41 -1.89 7.55 7.97
C GLY A 41 -0.92 7.56 6.78
N GLY A 42 0.38 7.69 7.00
CA GLY A 42 1.41 7.49 5.97
C GLY A 42 1.39 6.08 5.40
N GLY A 43 1.69 5.93 4.10
CA GLY A 43 1.52 4.65 3.42
C GLY A 43 1.65 4.70 1.90
N VAL A 44 0.81 3.88 1.26
CA VAL A 44 0.90 3.57 -0.17
C VAL A 44 0.87 4.78 -1.11
N ARG A 45 0.18 5.87 -0.73
CA ARG A 45 0.11 7.09 -1.56
C ARG A 45 1.48 7.75 -1.71
N ALA A 46 2.15 8.04 -0.60
CA ALA A 46 3.47 8.67 -0.59
C ALA A 46 4.51 7.78 -1.28
N TRP A 47 4.45 6.47 -1.03
CA TRP A 47 5.34 5.52 -1.70
C TRP A 47 5.12 5.46 -3.22
N ALA A 48 3.87 5.42 -3.68
CA ALA A 48 3.57 5.40 -5.11
C ALA A 48 4.03 6.68 -5.80
N GLU A 49 3.85 7.84 -5.16
CA GLU A 49 4.31 9.13 -5.67
C GLU A 49 5.84 9.19 -5.82
N GLY A 50 6.59 8.77 -4.79
CA GLY A 50 8.05 8.71 -4.84
C GLY A 50 8.61 7.71 -5.88
N ASN A 51 7.79 6.75 -6.31
CA ASN A 51 8.14 5.78 -7.36
C ASN A 51 7.55 6.12 -8.73
N GLY A 52 6.91 7.29 -8.89
CA GLY A 52 6.34 7.70 -10.18
C GLY A 52 5.19 6.80 -10.66
N LEU A 53 4.38 6.28 -9.75
CA LEU A 53 3.26 5.37 -10.04
C LEU A 53 1.90 6.08 -9.99
N VAL A 54 0.92 5.53 -10.71
CA VAL A 54 -0.50 5.92 -10.64
C VAL A 54 -1.38 4.70 -10.39
N PRO A 55 -2.36 4.75 -9.47
CA PRO A 55 -3.26 3.63 -9.23
C PRO A 55 -4.25 3.47 -10.39
N VAL A 56 -4.44 2.24 -10.87
CA VAL A 56 -5.34 1.92 -11.99
C VAL A 56 -6.47 0.96 -11.60
N ALA A 57 -6.30 0.21 -10.51
CA ALA A 57 -7.37 -0.62 -9.96
C ALA A 57 -7.20 -0.80 -8.45
N ALA A 58 -8.32 -1.07 -7.78
CA ALA A 58 -8.34 -1.40 -6.37
C ALA A 58 -9.40 -2.47 -6.09
N ASN A 59 -9.10 -3.36 -5.15
CA ASN A 59 -10.09 -4.26 -4.55
C ASN A 59 -9.73 -4.47 -3.07
N PHE A 60 -10.64 -5.01 -2.27
CA PHE A 60 -10.35 -5.28 -0.86
C PHE A 60 -11.17 -6.43 -0.30
N VAL A 61 -10.66 -7.01 0.78
CA VAL A 61 -11.40 -7.97 1.61
C VAL A 61 -11.37 -7.53 3.06
N TYR A 62 -12.38 -7.92 3.83
CA TYR A 62 -12.33 -7.82 5.28
C TYR A 62 -11.75 -9.10 5.86
N ALA A 63 -10.83 -8.96 6.81
CA ALA A 63 -10.46 -10.06 7.69
C ALA A 63 -10.43 -9.60 9.15
N LYS A 64 -10.54 -10.55 10.07
CA LYS A 64 -10.53 -10.30 11.50
C LYS A 64 -9.73 -11.41 12.18
N ASN A 65 -9.06 -11.09 13.27
CA ASN A 65 -8.31 -12.10 14.02
C ASN A 65 -9.30 -13.14 14.61
N LYS A 66 -8.97 -14.43 14.49
CA LYS A 66 -9.79 -15.52 15.05
C LYS A 66 -9.93 -15.41 16.58
N LYS A 67 -8.88 -14.96 17.26
CA LYS A 67 -8.90 -14.65 18.69
C LYS A 67 -9.40 -13.22 18.85
N GLN A 68 -10.61 -13.09 19.36
CA GLN A 68 -11.38 -11.86 19.33
C GLN A 68 -11.75 -11.39 20.72
#